data_AF-A0A1V4SEA0-F1
#
_entry.id   AF-A0A1V4SEA0-F1
#
_cell.length_a   1.000
_cell.length_b   1.000
_cell.length_c   1.000
_cell.angle_alpha   90.00
_cell.angle_beta   90.00
_cell.angle_gamma   90.00
#
_symmetry.space_group_name_H-M   'P 1'
#
loop_
_entity.id
_entity.type
_entity.pdbx_description
1 polymer ?
#
loop_
_entity_poly.entity_id
_entity_poly.type
_entity_poly.pdbx_seq_one_letter_code
_entity_poly.pdbx_strand_id
1 'polypeptide(L)'
;MPKSNLLEGKKILVVDDEPDILDVLEELLSMCDVVKASTFDEAKGFLESQNFDIAILDIMGVDGYGLLQIARQRKIAAVMLTAHAFSPDNLVKSIKEGAVSYLPKEEITNIAAFLNDILEAQEKGKNPWELWQARLPSSYFEKRWGAAWQDTDKEFWERFRASIRDRKKTAQEN
;
A
#
# COMPACT_ATOMS: atom_id res chain seq x y z
N MET A 1 12.64 18.44 -15.70
CA MET A 1 11.45 19.08 -15.09
C MET A 1 11.28 18.46 -13.71
N PRO A 2 10.97 19.23 -12.66
CA PRO A 2 10.62 18.60 -11.39
C PRO A 2 9.38 17.76 -11.64
N LYS A 3 9.42 16.47 -11.26
CA LYS A 3 8.23 15.60 -11.31
C LYS A 3 7.11 16.35 -10.58
N SER A 4 5.97 16.53 -11.24
CA SER A 4 4.74 17.03 -10.63
C SER A 4 4.55 16.32 -9.29
N ASN A 5 4.44 17.07 -8.20
CA ASN A 5 4.08 16.51 -6.90
C ASN A 5 2.60 16.15 -6.96
N LEU A 6 2.28 14.94 -7.45
CA LEU A 6 0.90 14.48 -7.64
C LEU A 6 0.13 14.40 -6.31
N LEU A 7 0.86 14.49 -5.20
CA LEU A 7 0.37 14.49 -3.83
C LEU A 7 -0.20 15.84 -3.37
N GLU A 8 0.14 16.94 -4.03
CA GLU A 8 -0.30 18.27 -3.57
C GLU A 8 -1.83 18.36 -3.47
N GLY A 9 -2.35 18.61 -2.28
CA GLY A 9 -3.79 18.71 -2.01
C GLY A 9 -4.56 17.38 -2.08
N LYS A 10 -3.88 16.24 -2.17
CA LYS A 10 -4.53 14.92 -2.08
C LYS A 10 -5.03 14.65 -0.67
N LYS A 11 -6.20 14.03 -0.57
CA LYS A 11 -6.77 13.67 0.73
C LYS A 11 -6.41 12.24 1.10
N ILE A 12 -5.66 12.09 2.18
CA ILE A 12 -5.07 10.81 2.60
C ILE A 12 -5.57 10.44 3.99
N LEU A 13 -6.12 9.23 4.13
CA LEU A 13 -6.40 8.65 5.43
C LEU A 13 -5.16 7.86 5.88
N VAL A 14 -4.67 8.12 7.09
CA VAL A 14 -3.60 7.33 7.72
C VAL A 14 -4.14 6.66 8.98
N VAL A 15 -3.93 5.35 9.09
CA VAL A 15 -4.49 4.53 10.17
C VAL A 15 -3.41 3.64 10.77
N ASP A 16 -3.14 3.83 12.05
CA ASP A 16 -2.14 3.13 12.85
C ASP A 16 -2.47 3.30 14.32
N ASP A 17 -2.33 2.26 15.15
CA ASP A 17 -2.60 2.34 16.58
C ASP A 17 -1.49 3.09 17.34
N GLU A 18 -0.34 3.30 16.72
CA GLU A 18 0.81 4.03 17.26
C GLU A 18 0.74 5.53 16.89
N PRO A 19 0.49 6.45 17.84
CA PRO A 19 0.38 7.89 17.56
C PRO A 19 1.63 8.47 16.90
N ASP A 20 2.81 8.00 17.30
CA ASP A 20 4.09 8.44 16.74
C ASP A 20 4.19 8.13 15.23
N ILE A 21 3.63 7.00 14.77
CA ILE A 21 3.60 6.65 13.35
C ILE A 21 2.65 7.59 12.59
N LEU A 22 1.49 7.90 13.17
CA LEU A 22 0.55 8.84 12.58
C LEU A 22 1.16 10.24 12.41
N ASP A 23 1.88 10.73 13.42
CA ASP A 23 2.55 12.02 13.40
C ASP A 23 3.68 12.06 12.37
N VAL A 24 4.49 10.99 12.27
CA VAL A 24 5.51 10.85 11.23
C VAL A 24 4.90 10.86 9.83
N LEU A 25 3.79 10.14 9.62
CA LEU A 25 3.10 10.13 8.32
C LEU A 25 2.54 11.51 7.95
N GLU A 26 1.97 12.23 8.91
CA GLU A 26 1.49 13.60 8.72
C GLU A 26 2.62 14.55 8.34
N GLU A 27 3.77 14.46 9.01
CA GLU A 27 4.96 15.26 8.68
C GLU A 27 5.49 14.96 7.27
N LEU A 28 5.63 13.67 6.92
CA LEU A 28 6.13 13.25 5.61
C LEU A 28 5.17 13.56 4.45
N LEU A 29 3.89 13.70 4.76
CA LEU A 29 2.82 13.99 3.80
C LEU A 29 2.25 15.40 4.00
N SER A 30 3.04 16.35 4.50
CA SER A 30 2.59 17.71 4.82
C SER A 30 2.02 18.50 3.62
N MET A 31 2.25 18.04 2.39
CA MET A 31 1.65 18.60 1.17
C MET A 31 0.21 18.10 0.90
N CYS A 32 -0.27 17.15 1.69
CA CYS A 32 -1.57 16.48 1.56
C CYS A 32 -2.55 16.98 2.63
N ASP A 33 -3.84 16.75 2.42
CA ASP A 33 -4.88 16.83 3.46
C ASP A 33 -4.92 15.47 4.20
N VAL A 34 -4.17 15.37 5.29
CA VAL A 34 -4.02 14.13 6.08
C VAL A 34 -5.11 14.05 7.15
N VAL A 35 -5.86 12.94 7.13
CA VAL A 35 -6.80 12.57 8.19
C VAL A 35 -6.21 11.37 8.95
N LYS A 36 -6.09 11.49 10.27
CA LYS A 36 -5.54 10.44 11.14
C LYS A 36 -6.66 9.65 11.79
N ALA A 37 -6.48 8.34 11.94
CA ALA A 37 -7.32 7.49 12.79
C ALA A 37 -6.43 6.50 13.56
N SER A 38 -6.71 6.29 14.85
CA SER A 38 -5.92 5.36 15.68
C SER A 38 -6.63 4.05 15.99
N THR A 39 -7.86 3.89 15.51
CA THR A 39 -8.67 2.70 15.77
C THR A 39 -9.42 2.26 14.52
N PHE A 40 -9.79 0.98 14.48
CA PHE A 40 -10.61 0.42 13.40
C PHE A 40 -11.94 1.18 13.23
N ASP A 41 -12.65 1.46 14.32
CA ASP A 41 -13.99 2.07 14.27
C ASP A 41 -13.95 3.51 13.75
N GLU A 42 -12.93 4.28 14.14
CA GLU A 42 -12.71 5.63 13.64
C GLU A 42 -12.39 5.61 12.13
N ALA A 43 -11.44 4.77 11.74
CA ALA A 43 -11.04 4.62 10.33
C ALA A 43 -12.21 4.15 9.46
N LYS A 44 -12.99 3.17 9.93
CA LYS A 44 -14.21 2.71 9.28
C LYS A 44 -15.20 3.87 9.11
N GLY A 45 -15.45 4.64 10.17
CA GLY A 45 -16.33 5.80 10.12
C GLY A 45 -15.90 6.80 9.05
N PHE A 46 -14.61 7.08 8.93
CA PHE A 46 -14.08 7.94 7.88
C PHE A 46 -14.21 7.34 6.48
N LEU A 47 -13.84 6.08 6.27
CA LEU A 47 -13.98 5.39 4.99
C LEU A 47 -15.44 5.35 4.50
N GLU A 48 -16.40 5.23 5.42
CA GLU A 48 -17.83 5.17 5.13
C GLU A 48 -18.49 6.55 4.95
N SER A 49 -17.89 7.63 5.45
CA SER A 49 -18.49 8.98 5.41
C SER A 49 -17.77 9.98 4.51
N GLN A 50 -16.50 9.72 4.15
CA GLN A 50 -15.66 10.65 3.40
C GLN A 50 -15.07 9.99 2.14
N ASN A 51 -14.56 10.83 1.25
CA ASN A 51 -13.77 10.39 0.09
C ASN A 51 -12.29 10.61 0.37
N PHE A 52 -11.47 9.66 -0.07
CA PHE A 52 -10.01 9.71 0.04
C PHE A 52 -9.40 9.30 -1.30
N ASP A 53 -8.29 9.94 -1.67
CA ASP A 53 -7.49 9.50 -2.80
C ASP A 53 -6.75 8.21 -2.44
N ILE A 54 -6.17 8.16 -1.24
CA ILE A 54 -5.40 7.03 -0.72
C ILE A 54 -5.71 6.80 0.77
N ALA A 55 -5.74 5.54 1.19
CA ALA A 55 -5.72 5.14 2.59
C ALA A 55 -4.45 4.34 2.90
N ILE A 56 -3.69 4.72 3.93
CA ILE A 56 -2.56 3.97 4.47
C ILE A 56 -3.04 3.25 5.73
N LEU A 57 -2.94 1.92 5.73
CA LEU A 57 -3.57 1.06 6.73
C LEU A 57 -2.51 0.17 7.40
N ASP A 58 -2.28 0.34 8.70
CA ASP A 58 -1.55 -0.64 9.48
C ASP A 58 -2.30 -1.98 9.53
N ILE A 59 -1.57 -3.08 9.37
CA ILE A 59 -2.18 -4.41 9.22
C ILE A 59 -2.71 -4.95 10.56
N MET A 60 -1.94 -4.84 11.64
CA MET A 60 -2.20 -5.62 12.86
C MET A 60 -2.82 -4.80 13.99
N GLY A 61 -2.39 -3.55 14.17
CA GLY A 61 -2.86 -2.68 15.24
C GLY A 61 -4.33 -2.30 15.12
N VAL A 62 -4.84 -2.24 13.88
CA VAL A 62 -6.18 -1.70 13.58
C VAL A 62 -7.03 -2.61 12.69
N ASP A 63 -6.73 -3.91 12.59
CA ASP A 63 -7.36 -4.82 11.61
C ASP A 63 -7.37 -4.23 10.18
N GLY A 64 -6.17 -3.98 9.65
CA GLY A 64 -5.99 -3.34 8.34
C GLY A 64 -6.62 -4.12 7.19
N TYR A 65 -6.75 -5.44 7.29
CA TYR A 65 -7.44 -6.23 6.26
C TYR A 65 -8.95 -5.99 6.25
N GLY A 66 -9.57 -5.85 7.43
CA GLY A 66 -10.96 -5.41 7.53
C GLY A 66 -11.15 -4.02 6.87
N LEU A 67 -10.26 -3.07 7.18
CA LEU A 67 -10.30 -1.73 6.58
C LEU A 67 -10.03 -1.75 5.06
N LEU A 68 -9.15 -2.62 4.58
CA LEU A 68 -8.87 -2.82 3.16
C LEU A 68 -10.13 -3.24 2.40
N GLN A 69 -10.93 -4.15 2.96
CA GLN A 69 -12.18 -4.56 2.34
C GLN A 69 -13.16 -3.38 2.19
N ILE A 70 -13.26 -2.54 3.21
CA ILE A 70 -14.11 -1.34 3.21
C ILE A 70 -13.60 -0.34 2.17
N ALA A 71 -12.30 -0.03 2.20
CA ALA A 71 -11.66 0.87 1.24
C ALA A 71 -11.90 0.41 -0.21
N ARG A 72 -11.76 -0.90 -0.48
CA ARG A 72 -12.03 -1.49 -1.80
C ARG A 72 -13.48 -1.30 -2.24
N GLN A 73 -14.46 -1.54 -1.37
CA GLN A 73 -15.88 -1.33 -1.69
C GLN A 73 -16.17 0.14 -2.01
N ARG A 74 -15.45 1.05 -1.35
CA ARG A 74 -15.52 2.51 -1.57
C ARG A 74 -14.64 3.00 -2.72
N LYS A 75 -13.93 2.09 -3.42
CA LYS A 75 -12.98 2.37 -4.51
C LYS A 75 -11.84 3.32 -4.11
N ILE A 76 -11.43 3.27 -2.85
CA ILE A 76 -10.28 4.02 -2.32
C ILE A 76 -9.01 3.18 -2.50
N ALA A 77 -7.92 3.79 -2.96
CA ALA A 77 -6.65 3.10 -3.13
C ALA A 77 -6.00 2.85 -1.76
N ALA A 78 -5.80 1.59 -1.40
CA ALA A 78 -5.27 1.21 -0.08
C ALA A 78 -3.81 0.74 -0.14
N VAL A 79 -2.97 1.34 0.69
CA VAL A 79 -1.57 0.96 0.93
C VAL A 79 -1.50 0.28 2.29
N MET A 80 -1.00 -0.95 2.32
CA MET A 80 -0.83 -1.68 3.59
C MET A 80 0.53 -1.32 4.21
N LEU A 81 0.55 -0.97 5.49
CA LEU A 81 1.75 -0.68 6.28
C LEU A 81 1.97 -1.82 7.29
N THR A 82 3.22 -2.24 7.51
CA THR A 82 3.50 -3.36 8.44
C THR A 82 4.76 -3.18 9.27
N ALA A 83 4.66 -3.37 10.58
CA ALA A 83 5.80 -3.39 11.50
C ALA A 83 6.47 -4.78 11.59
N HIS A 84 5.69 -5.85 11.42
CA HIS A 84 6.18 -7.23 11.57
C HIS A 84 6.86 -7.72 10.30
N ALA A 85 7.60 -8.84 10.45
CA ALA A 85 8.32 -9.50 9.37
C ALA A 85 7.48 -9.53 8.09
N PHE A 86 7.83 -8.63 7.17
CA PHE A 86 7.40 -8.60 5.79
C PHE A 86 7.40 -10.06 5.31
N SER A 87 6.22 -10.66 5.14
CA SER A 87 6.07 -12.08 4.85
C SER A 87 5.47 -12.26 3.47
N PRO A 88 5.88 -13.29 2.72
CA PRO A 88 5.28 -13.61 1.43
C PRO A 88 3.75 -13.75 1.54
N ASP A 89 3.25 -14.41 2.59
CA ASP A 89 1.82 -14.62 2.81
C ASP A 89 1.03 -13.32 2.96
N ASN A 90 1.52 -12.37 3.77
CA ASN A 90 0.85 -11.09 3.96
C ASN A 90 0.88 -10.24 2.70
N LEU A 91 1.97 -10.29 1.94
CA LEU A 91 2.07 -9.63 0.64
C LEU A 91 1.06 -10.21 -0.35
N VAL A 92 1.00 -11.55 -0.50
CA VAL A 92 0.00 -12.22 -1.37
C VAL A 92 -1.42 -11.85 -0.94
N LYS A 93 -1.70 -11.93 0.35
CA LYS A 93 -3.02 -11.62 0.89
C LYS A 93 -3.41 -10.18 0.55
N SER A 94 -2.52 -9.22 0.78
CA SER A 94 -2.76 -7.80 0.47
C SER A 94 -3.08 -7.58 -1.01
N ILE A 95 -2.33 -8.22 -1.92
CA ILE A 95 -2.58 -8.12 -3.37
C ILE A 95 -3.95 -8.70 -3.72
N LYS A 96 -4.25 -9.91 -3.24
CA LYS A 96 -5.53 -10.62 -3.52
C LYS A 96 -6.72 -9.85 -2.97
N GLU A 97 -6.57 -9.24 -1.80
CA GLU A 97 -7.65 -8.49 -1.16
C GLU A 97 -7.83 -7.09 -1.74
N GLY A 98 -6.90 -6.61 -2.57
CA GLY A 98 -7.12 -5.44 -3.41
C GLY A 98 -6.20 -4.25 -3.12
N ALA A 99 -5.18 -4.41 -2.29
CA ALA A 99 -4.22 -3.34 -2.03
C ALA A 99 -3.53 -2.88 -3.33
N VAL A 100 -3.14 -1.63 -3.36
CA VAL A 100 -2.33 -1.04 -4.45
C VAL A 100 -0.85 -1.05 -4.12
N SER A 101 -0.49 -1.18 -2.85
CA SER A 101 0.89 -1.29 -2.39
C SER A 101 0.98 -1.93 -1.00
N TYR A 102 2.16 -2.38 -0.63
CA TYR A 102 2.48 -2.99 0.66
C TYR A 102 3.87 -2.54 1.11
N LEU A 103 3.94 -1.81 2.20
CA LEU A 103 5.15 -1.13 2.67
C LEU A 103 5.51 -1.60 4.08
N PRO A 104 6.77 -1.99 4.34
CA PRO A 104 7.24 -2.17 5.70
C PRO A 104 7.47 -0.81 6.38
N LYS A 105 7.18 -0.69 7.69
CA LYS A 105 7.34 0.56 8.46
C LYS A 105 8.78 1.10 8.41
N GLU A 106 9.78 0.27 8.18
CA GLU A 106 11.19 0.68 7.95
C GLU A 106 11.37 1.56 6.71
N GLU A 107 10.48 1.48 5.72
CA GLU A 107 10.49 2.29 4.50
C GLU A 107 9.54 3.50 4.57
N ILE A 108 8.98 3.80 5.76
CA ILE A 108 8.00 4.89 5.94
C ILE A 108 8.55 6.25 5.50
N THR A 109 9.85 6.49 5.64
CA THR A 109 10.52 7.72 5.20
C THR A 109 10.42 7.94 3.68
N ASN A 110 10.20 6.87 2.91
CA ASN A 110 10.02 6.91 1.46
C ASN A 110 8.54 6.95 1.03
N ILE A 111 7.59 7.06 1.96
CA ILE A 111 6.14 6.92 1.69
C ILE A 111 5.67 7.83 0.56
N ALA A 112 6.06 9.11 0.56
CA ALA A 112 5.67 10.07 -0.48
C ALA A 112 6.10 9.63 -1.89
N ALA A 113 7.25 8.95 -2.01
CA ALA A 113 7.71 8.44 -3.29
C ALA A 113 6.88 7.24 -3.76
N PHE A 114 6.48 6.35 -2.84
CA PHE A 114 5.56 5.25 -3.15
C PHE A 114 4.17 5.76 -3.55
N LEU A 115 3.64 6.75 -2.84
CA LEU A 115 2.32 7.32 -3.16
C LEU A 115 2.32 8.03 -4.52
N ASN A 116 3.37 8.79 -4.84
CA ASN A 116 3.50 9.40 -6.17
C ASN A 116 3.52 8.36 -7.30
N ASP A 117 4.20 7.23 -7.11
CA ASP A 117 4.22 6.15 -8.09
C ASP A 117 2.84 5.51 -8.27
N ILE A 118 2.09 5.34 -7.18
CA ILE A 118 0.71 4.82 -7.23
C ILE A 118 -0.16 5.76 -8.06
N LEU A 119 -0.11 7.06 -7.79
CA LEU A 119 -0.88 8.06 -8.52
C LEU A 119 -0.47 8.12 -10.00
N GLU A 120 0.84 8.10 -10.29
CA GLU A 120 1.37 8.08 -11.66
C GLU A 120 0.92 6.81 -12.42
N ALA A 121 0.92 5.65 -11.76
CA ALA A 121 0.42 4.42 -12.34
C ALA A 121 -1.08 4.49 -12.62
N GLN A 122 -1.88 5.04 -11.70
CA GLN A 122 -3.32 5.20 -11.87
C GLN A 122 -3.66 6.14 -13.03
N GLU A 123 -3.01 7.30 -13.14
CA GLU A 123 -3.21 8.24 -14.26
C GLU A 123 -2.87 7.62 -15.62
N LYS A 124 -1.86 6.75 -15.65
CA LYS A 124 -1.37 6.09 -16.87
C LYS A 124 -2.06 4.75 -17.17
N GLY A 125 -3.02 4.32 -16.34
CA GLY A 125 -3.66 3.01 -16.46
C GLY A 125 -2.68 1.84 -16.31
N LYS A 126 -1.58 2.03 -15.59
CA LYS A 126 -0.55 1.02 -15.32
C LYS A 126 -0.80 0.34 -13.97
N ASN A 127 -0.17 -0.80 -13.76
CA ASN A 127 -0.26 -1.51 -12.49
C ASN A 127 0.72 -0.91 -11.46
N PRO A 128 0.24 -0.38 -10.31
CA PRO A 128 1.11 0.19 -9.27
C PRO A 128 2.17 -0.77 -8.73
N TRP A 129 1.90 -2.09 -8.78
CA TRP A 129 2.81 -3.12 -8.29
C TRP A 129 4.10 -3.27 -9.14
N GLU A 130 4.08 -2.85 -10.41
CA GLU A 130 5.29 -2.84 -11.25
C GLU A 130 6.31 -1.81 -10.73
N LEU A 131 5.83 -0.63 -10.33
CA LEU A 131 6.67 0.43 -9.77
C LEU A 131 7.13 0.09 -8.35
N TRP A 132 6.24 -0.50 -7.55
CA TRP A 132 6.59 -1.01 -6.23
C TRP A 132 7.73 -2.04 -6.28
N GLN A 133 7.67 -3.00 -7.23
CA GLN A 133 8.74 -3.99 -7.41
C GLN A 133 10.06 -3.34 -7.84
N ALA A 134 10.01 -2.27 -8.64
CA ALA A 134 11.20 -1.53 -9.04
C ALA A 134 11.86 -0.79 -7.85
N ARG A 135 11.07 -0.38 -6.84
CA ARG A 135 11.56 0.32 -5.64
C ARG A 135 12.13 -0.61 -4.58
N LEU A 136 11.53 -1.79 -4.40
CA LEU A 136 12.04 -2.82 -3.50
C LEU A 136 12.71 -3.90 -4.35
N PRO A 137 13.96 -3.68 -4.79
CA PRO A 137 14.65 -4.59 -5.69
C PRO A 137 14.76 -5.98 -5.07
N SER A 138 14.94 -7.01 -5.89
CA SER A 138 15.14 -8.39 -5.44
C SER A 138 16.21 -8.52 -4.35
N SER A 139 17.24 -7.67 -4.35
CA SER A 139 18.27 -7.61 -3.31
C SER A 139 17.74 -7.23 -1.92
N TYR A 140 16.68 -6.42 -1.83
CA TYR A 140 15.99 -6.12 -0.57
C TYR A 140 15.41 -7.41 0.03
N PHE A 141 14.76 -8.20 -0.82
CA PHE A 141 14.18 -9.48 -0.44
C PHE A 141 15.23 -10.57 -0.21
N GLU A 142 16.31 -10.63 -1.00
CA GLU A 142 17.45 -11.53 -0.77
C GLU A 142 18.12 -11.24 0.57
N LYS A 143 18.29 -9.96 0.93
CA LYS A 143 18.85 -9.57 2.22
C LYS A 143 17.91 -9.95 3.37
N ARG A 144 16.59 -9.84 3.16
CA ARG A 144 15.57 -10.04 4.20
C ARG A 144 15.20 -11.51 4.42
N TRP A 145 15.26 -12.33 3.37
CA TRP A 145 14.82 -13.74 3.37
C TRP A 145 15.92 -14.71 2.90
N GLY A 146 17.14 -14.23 2.65
CA GLY A 146 18.28 -15.02 2.18
C GLY A 146 18.25 -15.26 0.67
N ALA A 147 19.38 -15.57 0.04
CA ALA A 147 19.48 -15.78 -1.41
C ALA A 147 18.60 -16.92 -1.96
N ALA A 148 18.18 -17.86 -1.10
CA ALA A 148 17.30 -18.97 -1.44
C ALA A 148 15.80 -18.62 -1.44
N TRP A 149 15.41 -17.39 -1.07
CA TRP A 149 14.00 -16.95 -1.01
C TRP A 149 13.23 -17.09 -2.35
N GLN A 150 13.94 -17.09 -3.49
CA GLN A 150 13.36 -17.37 -4.80
C GLN A 150 13.10 -18.87 -5.05
N ASP A 151 13.82 -19.74 -4.35
CA ASP A 151 13.70 -21.20 -4.44
C ASP A 151 12.79 -21.78 -3.35
N THR A 152 12.77 -21.22 -2.13
CA THR A 152 11.84 -21.63 -1.06
C THR A 152 10.39 -21.32 -1.40
N ASP A 153 10.13 -20.43 -2.35
CA ASP A 153 8.76 -20.05 -2.71
C ASP A 153 8.64 -19.73 -4.21
N LYS A 154 9.14 -20.65 -5.04
CA LYS A 154 9.02 -20.59 -6.50
C LYS A 154 7.55 -20.51 -6.94
N GLU A 155 6.69 -21.25 -6.22
CA GLU A 155 5.24 -21.22 -6.37
C GLU A 155 4.66 -19.85 -5.99
N PHE A 156 5.17 -19.19 -4.94
CA PHE A 156 4.83 -17.79 -4.62
C PHE A 156 5.24 -16.82 -5.73
N TRP A 157 6.46 -16.89 -6.29
CA TRP A 157 6.88 -15.96 -7.35
C TRP A 157 6.15 -16.20 -8.67
N GLU A 158 5.78 -17.44 -8.96
CA GLU A 158 4.87 -17.77 -10.07
C GLU A 158 3.46 -17.29 -9.79
N ARG A 159 2.92 -17.47 -8.58
CA ARG A 159 1.60 -16.98 -8.15
C ARG A 159 1.52 -15.46 -8.08
N PHE A 160 2.58 -14.78 -7.65
CA PHE A 160 2.70 -13.33 -7.63
C PHE A 160 2.72 -12.80 -9.07
N ARG A 161 3.57 -13.36 -9.93
CA ARG A 161 3.58 -12.98 -11.36
C ARG A 161 2.25 -13.32 -12.05
N ALA A 162 1.61 -14.43 -11.67
CA ALA A 162 0.28 -14.80 -12.16
C ALA A 162 -0.82 -13.87 -11.64
N SER A 163 -0.80 -13.43 -10.38
CA SER A 163 -1.80 -12.53 -9.81
C SER A 163 -1.71 -11.13 -10.41
N ILE A 164 -0.50 -10.64 -10.68
CA ILE A 164 -0.27 -9.41 -11.46
C ILE A 164 -0.85 -9.55 -12.87
N ARG A 165 -0.72 -10.73 -13.50
CA ARG A 165 -1.26 -11.02 -14.83
C ARG A 165 -2.79 -11.19 -14.83
N ASP A 166 -3.37 -11.79 -13.81
CA ASP A 166 -4.83 -11.98 -13.68
C ASP A 166 -5.54 -10.65 -13.40
N ARG A 167 -4.94 -9.76 -12.59
CA ARG A 167 -5.45 -8.39 -12.38
C ARG A 167 -5.46 -7.57 -13.67
N LYS A 168 -4.48 -7.79 -14.55
CA LYS A 168 -4.43 -7.17 -15.88
C LYS A 168 -5.62 -7.59 -16.76
N LYS A 169 -6.13 -8.82 -16.62
CA LYS A 169 -7.34 -9.29 -17.31
C LYS A 169 -8.62 -8.64 -16.75
N THR A 170 -8.78 -8.61 -15.43
CA THR A 170 -10.02 -8.08 -14.80
C THR A 170 -10.19 -6.57 -14.97
N ALA A 171 -9.09 -5.82 -15.11
CA ALA A 171 -9.11 -4.39 -15.40
C ALA A 171 -9.38 -4.05 -16.88
N GLN A 172 -9.32 -5.04 -17.79
CA GLN A 172 -9.54 -4.87 -19.23
C GLN A 172 -10.96 -5.30 -19.68
N GLU A 173 -11.74 -5.89 -18.77
CA GLU A 173 -13.08 -6.44 -19.04
C GLU A 173 -14.24 -5.58 -18.45
N ASN A 174 -13.96 -4.38 -17.91
CA ASN A 174 -14.97 -3.44 -17.42
C ASN A 174 -14.83 -2.06 -18.07
#